data_AF-A0A925X9T7-F1
#
_entry.id   AF-A0A925X9T7-F1
#
_cell.length_a   1.000
_cell.length_b   1.000
_cell.length_c   1.000
_cell.angle_alpha   90.00
_cell.angle_beta   90.00
_cell.angle_gamma   90.00
#
_symmetry.space_group_name_H-M   'P 1'
#
loop_
_entity.id
_entity.type
_entity.pdbx_description
1 polymer ?
#
loop_
_entity_poly.entity_id
_entity_poly.type
_entity_poly.pdbx_seq_one_letter_code
_entity_poly.pdbx_strand_id
1 'polypeptide(L)'
;EVDISEHQVRIRDYGRGIPLGKVVDVVSKINTGGKYDSSAFQKAVGLNGVGTKAVNALSKYFKVQAYREGKSKAAEFERGILTADLKETETKEKNGTTVIFEPDDTVFKHYRFIPQFLEEQIWNYAYLNSNLTIVFNGQKYNSPNGLLDLLSRKIDQDNRKYPIIHLKGEDIELALTHGDQYGEEYYSFVNGQYTTQGGTHLQAFRESYAMAIRDFFSRSKDNFELSDIRASVVGAISVRVQEPIFESQTKTKLGSMAIAPEGQSMKSFVSDFIKKNLDDYLHSHKDVAQTLKNKIQQSKREREELAGIKKVANERAKKASLHNKKLRDCRIHFTDKKNERNEETTLFLTEGDSASGSITKARNVQTQAVFSLRGKPLNCFGLTKKIVYENEEFNLLQHALDIEDGLESLRYNNVVIATDADVDGMHIRLLILTFFLQFFPDLVKKGHLYILETPLFRVRNKKETKYCYTDEERRKAIQKLGPKPEITRFKGLGEISPDEFGQFIGEDIRLEPVILNQETSIQKILSYYMGKNTPDRQLFIIENLKVEKDLEEILL
;
A
#
# COMPACT_ATOMS: atom_id res chain seq x y z
N GLU A 1 2.25 -22.66 7.88
CA GLU A 1 3.64 -22.41 7.46
C GLU A 1 3.63 -21.89 6.04
N VAL A 2 4.47 -20.90 5.77
CA VAL A 2 4.65 -20.27 4.46
C VAL A 2 6.16 -20.17 4.25
N ASP A 3 6.67 -20.85 3.22
CA ASP A 3 8.08 -20.82 2.85
C ASP A 3 8.19 -20.26 1.44
N ILE A 4 9.01 -19.23 1.26
CA ILE A 4 9.17 -18.52 -0.01
C ILE A 4 10.66 -18.43 -0.34
N SER A 5 11.02 -18.99 -1.49
CA SER A 5 12.31 -18.77 -2.16
C SER A 5 12.16 -17.74 -3.28
N GLU A 6 13.20 -17.49 -4.08
CA GLU A 6 13.14 -16.47 -5.15
C GLU A 6 11.99 -16.69 -6.16
N HIS A 7 11.67 -17.95 -6.47
CA HIS A 7 10.71 -18.30 -7.53
C HIS A 7 9.63 -19.31 -7.11
N GLN A 8 9.69 -19.83 -5.87
CA GLN A 8 8.75 -20.86 -5.40
C GLN A 8 8.13 -20.47 -4.07
N VAL A 9 6.83 -20.74 -3.94
CA VAL A 9 6.06 -20.55 -2.70
C VAL A 9 5.50 -21.90 -2.25
N ARG A 10 5.71 -22.24 -0.98
CA ARG A 10 5.12 -23.40 -0.30
C ARG A 10 4.24 -22.93 0.86
N ILE A 11 3.02 -23.41 0.92
CA ILE A 11 2.05 -23.12 1.99
C ILE A 11 1.56 -24.43 2.59
N ARG A 12 1.64 -24.56 3.92
CA ARG A 12 1.14 -25.70 4.68
C ARG A 12 0.20 -25.24 5.79
N ASP A 13 -1.06 -25.68 5.75
CA ASP A 13 -2.03 -25.51 6.84
C ASP A 13 -2.17 -26.79 7.67
N TYR A 14 -2.60 -26.70 8.93
CA TYR A 14 -2.85 -27.87 9.80
C TYR A 14 -4.33 -28.00 10.16
N GLY A 15 -5.21 -27.70 9.20
CA GLY A 15 -6.65 -27.82 9.33
C GLY A 15 -7.16 -29.23 9.01
N ARG A 16 -8.39 -29.30 8.50
CA ARG A 16 -9.06 -30.57 8.18
C ARG A 16 -8.45 -31.32 6.98
N GLY A 17 -7.82 -30.59 6.06
CA GLY A 17 -7.37 -31.12 4.77
C GLY A 17 -8.49 -31.25 3.73
N ILE A 18 -8.14 -31.05 2.47
CA ILE A 18 -9.06 -31.27 1.34
C ILE A 18 -9.51 -32.75 1.34
N PRO A 19 -10.81 -33.05 1.11
CA PRO A 19 -11.23 -34.45 0.91
C PRO A 19 -10.41 -35.11 -0.20
N LEU A 20 -9.83 -36.29 0.06
CA LEU A 20 -8.85 -36.92 -0.83
C LEU A 20 -9.38 -37.11 -2.26
N GLY A 21 -10.62 -37.59 -2.42
CA GLY A 21 -11.28 -37.72 -3.72
C GLY A 21 -11.56 -36.40 -4.47
N LYS A 22 -11.28 -35.25 -3.87
CA LYS A 22 -11.55 -33.91 -4.42
C LYS A 22 -10.30 -33.05 -4.64
N VAL A 23 -9.10 -33.59 -4.40
CA VAL A 23 -7.83 -32.87 -4.53
C VAL A 23 -7.66 -32.19 -5.89
N VAL A 24 -7.92 -32.93 -6.99
CA VAL A 24 -7.83 -32.40 -8.36
C VAL A 24 -8.93 -31.38 -8.63
N ASP A 25 -10.18 -31.68 -8.29
CA ASP A 25 -11.35 -30.84 -8.59
C ASP A 25 -11.20 -29.44 -7.98
N VAL A 26 -10.78 -29.35 -6.71
CA VAL A 26 -10.70 -28.10 -5.95
C VAL A 26 -9.73 -27.08 -6.56
N VAL A 27 -8.74 -27.54 -7.33
CA VAL A 27 -7.72 -26.67 -7.94
C VAL A 27 -7.83 -26.56 -9.47
N SER A 28 -8.69 -27.34 -10.13
CA SER A 28 -8.82 -27.33 -11.60
C SER A 28 -10.21 -27.02 -12.14
N LYS A 29 -11.30 -27.31 -11.41
CA LYS A 29 -12.68 -27.15 -11.92
C LYS A 29 -13.37 -25.92 -11.35
N ILE A 30 -13.64 -24.89 -12.16
CA ILE A 30 -14.30 -23.63 -11.74
C ILE A 30 -15.60 -23.90 -10.95
N ASN A 31 -15.91 -23.05 -9.98
CA ASN A 31 -17.10 -23.14 -9.11
C ASN A 31 -17.19 -24.42 -8.25
N THR A 32 -16.09 -25.15 -8.08
CA THR A 32 -16.02 -26.24 -7.09
C THR A 32 -15.43 -25.74 -5.76
N GLY A 33 -16.16 -25.96 -4.67
CA GLY A 33 -15.72 -25.68 -3.31
C GLY A 33 -16.78 -26.03 -2.27
N GLY A 34 -16.39 -26.54 -1.10
CA GLY A 34 -17.32 -26.91 -0.01
C GLY A 34 -17.86 -25.72 0.79
N LYS A 35 -17.80 -24.50 0.23
CA LYS A 35 -18.10 -23.25 0.95
C LYS A 35 -19.58 -22.88 0.94
N TYR A 36 -20.43 -23.68 0.31
CA TYR A 36 -21.86 -23.40 0.13
C TYR A 36 -22.75 -24.00 1.23
N ASP A 37 -22.29 -25.00 1.99
CA ASP A 37 -23.21 -25.85 2.78
C ASP A 37 -22.96 -25.91 4.31
N SER A 38 -22.01 -25.16 4.89
CA SER A 38 -21.78 -25.21 6.35
C SER A 38 -21.68 -23.83 7.00
N SER A 39 -22.23 -23.69 8.22
CA SER A 39 -22.14 -22.48 9.06
C SER A 39 -20.69 -22.01 9.28
N ALA A 40 -19.72 -22.94 9.33
CA ALA A 40 -18.30 -22.63 9.43
C ALA A 40 -17.70 -21.96 8.18
N PHE A 41 -18.39 -22.00 7.02
CA PHE A 41 -17.97 -21.37 5.77
C PHE A 41 -18.81 -20.16 5.36
N GLN A 42 -19.96 -19.92 6.00
CA GLN A 42 -20.85 -18.77 5.69
C GLN A 42 -20.15 -17.41 5.90
N LYS A 43 -19.19 -17.35 6.83
CA LYS A 43 -18.39 -16.15 7.15
C LYS A 43 -16.97 -16.19 6.53
N ALA A 44 -16.78 -16.95 5.45
CA ALA A 44 -15.51 -17.00 4.72
C ALA A 44 -15.44 -15.95 3.59
N VAL A 45 -14.24 -15.45 3.28
CA VAL A 45 -14.01 -14.43 2.23
C VAL A 45 -14.27 -14.95 0.82
N GLY A 46 -14.05 -16.23 0.56
CA GLY A 46 -13.94 -16.78 -0.80
C GLY A 46 -15.19 -17.50 -1.29
N LEU A 47 -16.19 -16.80 -1.80
CA LEU A 47 -17.47 -17.39 -2.25
C LEU A 47 -17.47 -17.90 -3.69
N ASN A 48 -16.60 -17.39 -4.56
CA ASN A 48 -16.67 -17.67 -6.01
C ASN A 48 -15.92 -18.96 -6.41
N GLY A 49 -15.15 -19.57 -5.50
CA GLY A 49 -14.40 -20.80 -5.81
C GLY A 49 -13.27 -20.66 -6.83
N VAL A 50 -12.97 -19.48 -7.39
CA VAL A 50 -12.00 -19.31 -8.49
C VAL A 50 -10.53 -19.15 -8.04
N GLY A 51 -10.28 -18.65 -6.82
CA GLY A 51 -8.96 -18.16 -6.39
C GLY A 51 -7.80 -19.14 -6.62
N THR A 52 -7.82 -20.31 -5.98
CA THR A 52 -6.74 -21.32 -6.12
C THR A 52 -6.58 -21.84 -7.55
N LYS A 53 -7.65 -21.80 -8.35
CA LYS A 53 -7.64 -22.28 -9.74
C LYS A 53 -6.93 -21.28 -10.65
N ALA A 54 -7.09 -19.98 -10.39
CA ALA A 54 -6.30 -18.95 -11.06
C ALA A 54 -4.81 -19.08 -10.73
N VAL A 55 -4.46 -19.38 -9.46
CA VAL A 55 -3.07 -19.67 -9.08
C VAL A 55 -2.53 -20.87 -9.88
N ASN A 56 -3.27 -21.97 -9.92
CA ASN A 56 -2.89 -23.15 -10.70
C ASN A 56 -2.70 -22.84 -12.21
N ALA A 57 -3.64 -22.11 -12.81
CA ALA A 57 -3.58 -21.73 -14.22
C ALA A 57 -2.39 -20.81 -14.56
N LEU A 58 -2.02 -19.92 -13.64
CA LEU A 58 -0.96 -18.92 -13.81
C LEU A 58 0.38 -19.36 -13.21
N SER A 59 0.57 -20.67 -12.98
CA SER A 59 1.81 -21.23 -12.46
C SER A 59 2.46 -22.15 -13.49
N LYS A 60 3.78 -21.99 -13.67
CA LYS A 60 4.61 -22.93 -14.42
C LYS A 60 4.64 -24.30 -13.73
N TYR A 61 4.68 -24.31 -12.40
CA TYR A 61 4.57 -25.53 -11.60
C TYR A 61 3.56 -25.30 -10.48
N PHE A 62 2.63 -26.23 -10.29
CA PHE A 62 1.69 -26.21 -9.18
C PHE A 62 1.48 -27.62 -8.62
N LYS A 63 1.58 -27.76 -7.31
CA LYS A 63 1.32 -29.01 -6.58
C LYS A 63 0.37 -28.76 -5.44
N VAL A 64 -0.63 -29.63 -5.32
CA VAL A 64 -1.53 -29.69 -4.16
C VAL A 64 -1.44 -31.07 -3.53
N GLN A 65 -1.30 -31.13 -2.22
CA GLN A 65 -1.25 -32.38 -1.46
C GLN A 65 -2.13 -32.26 -0.21
N ALA A 66 -3.07 -33.17 -0.07
CA ALA A 66 -3.94 -33.25 1.09
C ALA A 66 -3.50 -34.39 2.02
N TYR A 67 -3.58 -34.13 3.32
CA TYR A 67 -3.37 -35.10 4.40
C TYR A 67 -4.66 -35.18 5.20
N ARG A 68 -5.26 -36.37 5.26
CA ARG A 68 -6.52 -36.57 5.97
C ARG A 68 -6.66 -38.01 6.43
N GLU A 69 -6.97 -38.18 7.73
CA GLU A 69 -7.31 -39.48 8.31
C GLU A 69 -6.21 -40.54 8.07
N GLY A 70 -4.94 -40.14 8.23
CA GLY A 70 -3.77 -41.02 8.08
C GLY A 70 -3.42 -41.37 6.62
N LYS A 71 -4.05 -40.73 5.65
CA LYS A 71 -3.76 -40.90 4.22
C LYS A 71 -3.35 -39.59 3.56
N SER A 72 -2.63 -39.69 2.45
CA SER A 72 -2.24 -38.55 1.61
C SER A 72 -2.62 -38.77 0.16
N LYS A 73 -2.99 -37.69 -0.53
CA LYS A 73 -3.16 -37.66 -1.98
C LYS A 73 -2.57 -36.37 -2.53
N ALA A 74 -1.88 -36.43 -3.67
CA ALA A 74 -1.33 -35.25 -4.31
C ALA A 74 -1.63 -35.21 -5.82
N ALA A 75 -1.66 -34.01 -6.37
CA ALA A 75 -1.75 -33.77 -7.80
C ALA A 75 -0.81 -32.64 -8.20
N GLU A 76 -0.21 -32.77 -9.39
CA GLU A 76 0.73 -31.82 -9.97
C GLU A 76 0.20 -31.31 -11.31
N PHE A 77 0.49 -30.05 -11.59
CA PHE A 77 -0.03 -29.31 -12.74
C PHE A 77 1.05 -28.39 -13.31
N GLU A 78 0.97 -28.12 -14.60
CA GLU A 78 1.71 -27.08 -15.32
C GLU A 78 0.70 -26.23 -16.10
N ARG A 79 0.65 -24.92 -15.82
CA ARG A 79 -0.28 -23.97 -16.46
C ARG A 79 -1.74 -24.44 -16.40
N GLY A 80 -2.14 -24.99 -15.26
CA GLY A 80 -3.49 -25.52 -15.03
C GLY A 80 -3.76 -26.92 -15.63
N ILE A 81 -2.83 -27.48 -16.40
CA ILE A 81 -2.96 -28.81 -17.01
C ILE A 81 -2.42 -29.86 -16.04
N LEU A 82 -3.21 -30.89 -15.74
CA LEU A 82 -2.81 -31.99 -14.85
C LEU A 82 -1.67 -32.79 -15.48
N THR A 83 -0.52 -32.85 -14.79
CA THR A 83 0.67 -33.60 -15.23
C THR A 83 0.85 -34.89 -14.44
N ALA A 84 0.42 -34.92 -13.17
CA ALA A 84 0.42 -36.14 -12.35
C ALA A 84 -0.76 -36.18 -11.36
N ASP A 85 -1.46 -37.31 -11.28
CA ASP A 85 -2.41 -37.64 -10.21
C ASP A 85 -1.82 -38.78 -9.38
N LEU A 86 -1.24 -38.44 -8.22
CA LEU A 86 -0.60 -39.44 -7.35
C LEU A 86 -1.68 -40.20 -6.58
N LYS A 87 -1.53 -41.53 -6.55
CA LYS A 87 -2.44 -42.43 -5.82
C LYS A 87 -2.41 -42.14 -4.33
N GLU A 88 -3.50 -42.50 -3.66
CA GLU A 88 -3.58 -42.41 -2.22
C GLU A 88 -2.54 -43.32 -1.55
N THR A 89 -1.84 -42.79 -0.55
CA THR A 89 -0.84 -43.51 0.24
C THR A 89 -1.06 -43.27 1.72
N GLU A 90 -0.60 -44.21 2.56
CA GLU A 90 -0.58 -44.01 4.01
C GLU A 90 0.47 -42.95 4.40
N THR A 91 0.18 -42.18 5.43
CA THR A 91 1.07 -41.12 5.92
C THR A 91 0.97 -40.96 7.44
N LYS A 92 2.07 -40.52 8.04
CA LYS A 92 2.13 -40.13 9.46
C LYS A 92 1.99 -38.62 9.67
N GLU A 93 1.86 -37.87 8.58
CA GLU A 93 1.66 -36.42 8.62
C GLU A 93 0.32 -36.05 9.27
N LYS A 94 0.30 -34.90 9.96
CA LYS A 94 -0.94 -34.36 10.53
C LYS A 94 -1.91 -33.95 9.42
N ASN A 95 -3.20 -33.89 9.72
CA ASN A 95 -4.20 -33.42 8.76
C ASN A 95 -3.91 -32.00 8.24
N GLY A 96 -4.41 -31.69 7.05
CA GLY A 96 -4.32 -30.37 6.42
C GLY A 96 -3.89 -30.45 4.96
N THR A 97 -3.39 -29.35 4.40
CA THR A 97 -3.04 -29.26 2.98
C THR A 97 -1.68 -28.61 2.79
N THR A 98 -0.92 -29.08 1.82
CA THR A 98 0.25 -28.39 1.26
C THR A 98 -0.07 -27.93 -0.15
N VAL A 99 0.27 -26.69 -0.47
CA VAL A 99 0.26 -26.15 -1.82
C VAL A 99 1.66 -25.62 -2.13
N ILE A 100 2.19 -25.95 -3.30
CA ILE A 100 3.46 -25.43 -3.81
C ILE A 100 3.19 -24.85 -5.19
N PHE A 101 3.70 -23.66 -5.48
CA PHE A 101 3.60 -23.10 -6.82
C PHE A 101 4.79 -22.22 -7.21
N GLU A 102 5.00 -22.14 -8.52
CA GLU A 102 5.98 -21.27 -9.19
C GLU A 102 5.23 -20.44 -10.26
N PRO A 103 5.16 -19.11 -10.15
CA PRO A 103 4.48 -18.26 -11.14
C PRO A 103 5.02 -18.47 -12.57
N ASP A 104 4.12 -18.39 -13.55
CA ASP A 104 4.49 -18.50 -14.97
C ASP A 104 5.29 -17.26 -15.44
N ASP A 105 6.56 -17.47 -15.81
CA ASP A 105 7.50 -16.46 -16.27
C ASP A 105 7.16 -15.89 -17.66
N THR A 106 6.25 -16.53 -18.40
CA THR A 106 5.71 -16.00 -19.65
C THR A 106 4.63 -14.94 -19.43
N VAL A 107 3.92 -15.00 -18.29
CA VAL A 107 2.87 -14.06 -17.90
C VAL A 107 3.44 -12.96 -17.00
N PHE A 108 4.12 -13.37 -15.93
CA PHE A 108 4.77 -12.46 -14.99
C PHE A 108 6.23 -12.30 -15.39
N LYS A 109 6.54 -11.28 -16.19
CA LYS A 109 7.93 -11.01 -16.59
C LYS A 109 8.70 -10.41 -15.42
N HIS A 110 9.93 -10.88 -15.20
CA HIS A 110 10.87 -10.33 -14.19
C HIS A 110 10.29 -10.20 -12.77
N TYR A 111 9.37 -11.08 -12.38
CA TYR A 111 8.77 -11.03 -11.05
C TYR A 111 9.79 -11.36 -9.95
N ARG A 112 9.58 -10.76 -8.79
CA ARG A 112 10.22 -11.14 -7.53
C ARG A 112 9.22 -11.05 -6.40
N PHE A 113 9.27 -11.98 -5.47
CA PHE A 113 8.53 -11.84 -4.22
C PHE A 113 9.18 -10.77 -3.36
N ILE A 114 8.40 -9.81 -2.87
CA ILE A 114 8.88 -8.73 -1.98
C ILE A 114 8.60 -9.16 -0.54
N PRO A 115 9.62 -9.57 0.25
CA PRO A 115 9.39 -10.13 1.59
C PRO A 115 8.65 -9.18 2.52
N GLN A 116 8.96 -7.88 2.46
CA GLN A 116 8.35 -6.85 3.31
C GLN A 116 6.84 -6.73 3.06
N PHE A 117 6.41 -6.81 1.80
CA PHE A 117 5.00 -6.79 1.44
C PHE A 117 4.27 -8.03 1.93
N LEU A 118 4.90 -9.21 1.79
CA LEU A 118 4.34 -10.49 2.22
C LEU A 118 4.18 -10.56 3.74
N GLU A 119 5.19 -10.10 4.47
CA GLU A 119 5.19 -10.02 5.93
C GLU A 119 4.03 -9.15 6.44
N GLU A 120 3.76 -8.01 5.79
CA GLU A 120 2.59 -7.18 6.09
C GLU A 120 1.28 -7.95 5.91
N GLN A 121 1.13 -8.72 4.83
CA GLN A 121 -0.07 -9.54 4.62
C GLN A 121 -0.21 -10.64 5.69
N ILE A 122 0.89 -11.25 6.10
CA ILE A 122 0.91 -12.27 7.17
C ILE A 122 0.49 -11.68 8.51
N TRP A 123 0.99 -10.48 8.84
CA TRP A 123 0.58 -9.76 10.04
C TRP A 123 -0.92 -9.47 10.06
N ASN A 124 -1.50 -9.01 8.94
CA ASN A 124 -2.94 -8.81 8.82
C ASN A 124 -3.72 -10.07 9.20
N TYR A 125 -3.30 -11.25 8.74
CA TYR A 125 -3.92 -12.52 9.14
C TYR A 125 -3.71 -12.85 10.62
N ALA A 126 -2.53 -12.59 11.17
CA ALA A 126 -2.23 -12.85 12.58
C ALA A 126 -3.12 -12.00 13.52
N TYR A 127 -3.29 -10.70 13.24
CA TYR A 127 -4.15 -9.82 14.04
C TYR A 127 -5.62 -10.25 14.05
N LEU A 128 -6.10 -10.82 12.94
CA LEU A 128 -7.51 -11.19 12.82
C LEU A 128 -7.80 -12.58 13.41
N ASN A 129 -6.75 -13.34 13.76
CA ASN A 129 -6.84 -14.71 14.23
C ASN A 129 -5.93 -14.90 15.45
N SER A 130 -6.37 -14.40 16.62
CA SER A 130 -5.54 -14.35 17.84
C SER A 130 -5.00 -15.69 18.36
N ASN A 131 -5.62 -16.80 17.95
CA ASN A 131 -5.19 -18.15 18.31
C ASN A 131 -4.40 -18.86 17.20
N LEU A 132 -4.10 -18.18 16.09
CA LEU A 132 -3.35 -18.73 14.96
C LEU A 132 -1.89 -18.27 15.04
N THR A 133 -0.97 -19.24 14.95
CA THR A 133 0.44 -18.95 14.70
C THR A 133 0.74 -19.19 13.23
N ILE A 134 1.23 -18.16 12.54
CA ILE A 134 1.75 -18.28 11.19
C ILE A 134 3.27 -18.36 11.28
N VAL A 135 3.87 -19.34 10.61
CA VAL A 135 5.33 -19.44 10.49
C VAL A 135 5.67 -19.04 9.06
N PHE A 136 6.45 -17.98 8.88
CA PHE A 136 6.88 -17.49 7.57
C PHE A 136 8.41 -17.49 7.50
N ASN A 137 8.97 -18.26 6.57
CA ASN A 137 10.43 -18.45 6.42
C ASN A 137 11.14 -18.74 7.76
N GLY A 138 10.53 -19.61 8.58
CA GLY A 138 11.03 -19.98 9.91
C GLY A 138 10.72 -18.99 11.04
N GLN A 139 10.28 -17.77 10.75
CA GLN A 139 9.89 -16.77 11.75
C GLN A 139 8.42 -16.95 12.17
N LYS A 140 8.13 -16.74 13.46
CA LYS A 140 6.78 -16.93 14.02
C LYS A 140 6.04 -15.60 14.15
N TYR A 141 4.80 -15.59 13.70
CA TYR A 141 3.89 -14.46 13.72
C TYR A 141 2.63 -14.85 14.49
N ASN A 142 2.37 -14.16 15.59
CA ASN A 142 1.18 -14.35 16.42
C ASN A 142 0.75 -13.01 17.05
N SER A 143 -0.55 -12.82 17.22
CA SER A 143 -1.12 -11.63 17.85
C SER A 143 -2.17 -12.03 18.88
N PRO A 144 -1.82 -12.18 20.16
CA PRO A 144 -2.77 -12.60 21.18
C PRO A 144 -3.92 -11.60 21.40
N ASN A 145 -3.69 -10.30 21.18
CA ASN A 145 -4.69 -9.25 21.44
C ASN A 145 -5.35 -8.69 20.17
N GLY A 146 -5.12 -9.29 19.02
CA GLY A 146 -5.77 -8.95 17.77
C GLY A 146 -5.57 -7.50 17.32
N LEU A 147 -6.66 -6.74 17.14
CA LEU A 147 -6.57 -5.36 16.64
C LEU A 147 -5.85 -4.40 17.61
N LEU A 148 -5.78 -4.73 18.90
CA LEU A 148 -4.95 -4.00 19.86
C LEU A 148 -3.47 -4.09 19.52
N ASP A 149 -2.99 -5.28 19.14
CA ASP A 149 -1.58 -5.46 18.73
C ASP A 149 -1.32 -4.78 17.38
N LEU A 150 -2.30 -4.82 16.46
CA LEU A 150 -2.22 -4.10 15.18
C LEU A 150 -1.97 -2.62 15.43
N LEU A 151 -2.86 -1.95 16.17
CA LEU A 151 -2.67 -0.53 16.45
C LEU A 151 -1.41 -0.28 17.27
N SER A 152 -1.06 -1.18 18.18
CA SER A 152 0.14 -1.01 18.98
C SER A 152 1.43 -1.02 18.16
N ARG A 153 1.44 -1.73 17.03
CA ARG A 153 2.55 -1.73 16.07
C ARG A 153 2.50 -0.56 15.09
N LYS A 154 1.29 -0.07 14.76
CA LYS A 154 1.09 1.01 13.79
C LYS A 154 1.34 2.40 14.34
N ILE A 155 1.10 2.62 15.63
CA ILE A 155 1.32 3.92 16.27
C ILE A 155 2.24 3.76 17.49
N ASP A 156 3.38 4.47 17.45
CA ASP A 156 4.31 4.58 18.57
C ASP A 156 3.59 5.07 19.83
N GLN A 157 4.00 4.58 21.00
CA GLN A 157 3.38 4.98 22.28
C GLN A 157 3.41 6.50 22.51
N ASP A 158 4.52 7.16 22.15
CA ASP A 158 4.69 8.61 22.30
C ASP A 158 3.73 9.43 21.42
N ASN A 159 3.25 8.83 20.34
CA ASN A 159 2.31 9.46 19.42
C ASN A 159 0.85 9.24 19.83
N ARG A 160 0.57 8.35 20.79
CA ARG A 160 -0.80 8.09 21.26
C ARG A 160 -1.22 9.16 22.25
N LYS A 161 -2.36 9.80 22.02
CA LYS A 161 -2.92 10.77 22.98
C LYS A 161 -3.49 10.11 24.23
N TYR A 162 -3.99 8.90 24.09
CA TYR A 162 -4.54 8.11 25.18
C TYR A 162 -4.39 6.61 24.84
N PRO A 163 -4.48 5.70 25.85
CA PRO A 163 -4.38 4.26 25.63
C PRO A 163 -5.35 3.78 24.55
N ILE A 164 -4.98 2.76 23.78
CA ILE A 164 -5.84 2.23 22.72
C ILE A 164 -7.13 1.70 23.35
N ILE A 165 -8.26 2.24 22.92
CA ILE A 165 -9.58 1.75 23.28
C ILE A 165 -9.82 0.51 22.44
N HIS A 166 -9.94 -0.65 23.08
CA HIS A 166 -10.16 -1.94 22.42
C HIS A 166 -11.50 -2.53 22.87
N LEU A 167 -12.41 -2.72 21.92
CA LEU A 167 -13.77 -3.20 22.15
C LEU A 167 -14.01 -4.44 21.29
N LYS A 168 -14.49 -5.53 21.90
CA LYS A 168 -14.68 -6.81 21.22
C LYS A 168 -16.09 -7.37 21.46
N GLY A 169 -16.73 -7.79 20.37
CA GLY A 169 -17.99 -8.53 20.34
C GLY A 169 -17.84 -9.84 19.55
N GLU A 170 -18.94 -10.55 19.32
CA GLU A 170 -18.94 -11.85 18.64
C GLU A 170 -18.47 -11.77 17.17
N ASP A 171 -18.98 -10.78 16.43
CA ASP A 171 -18.72 -10.60 15.00
C ASP A 171 -18.10 -9.23 14.66
N ILE A 172 -17.65 -8.50 15.68
CA ILE A 172 -17.03 -7.18 15.53
C ILE A 172 -15.89 -7.01 16.53
N GLU A 173 -14.78 -6.47 16.06
CA GLU A 173 -13.67 -6.04 16.91
C GLU A 173 -13.25 -4.64 16.45
N LEU A 174 -13.07 -3.73 17.41
CA LEU A 174 -12.67 -2.36 17.20
C LEU A 174 -11.47 -2.03 18.08
N ALA A 175 -10.50 -1.34 17.52
CA ALA A 175 -9.44 -0.68 18.29
C ALA A 175 -9.31 0.76 17.80
N LEU A 176 -9.13 1.74 18.68
CA LEU A 176 -8.91 3.13 18.26
C LEU A 176 -8.11 3.95 19.26
N THR A 177 -7.41 4.95 18.74
CA THR A 177 -6.77 6.03 19.51
C THR A 177 -6.68 7.30 18.64
N HIS A 178 -6.22 8.41 19.22
CA HIS A 178 -5.83 9.60 18.45
C HIS A 178 -4.32 9.73 18.47
N GLY A 179 -3.77 10.17 17.33
CA GLY A 179 -2.37 10.57 17.24
C GLY A 179 -2.17 12.04 16.89
N ASP A 180 -0.97 12.34 16.41
CA ASP A 180 -0.54 13.66 15.94
C ASP A 180 -0.52 13.77 14.40
N GLN A 181 -0.79 12.68 13.69
CA GLN A 181 -0.79 12.66 12.24
C GLN A 181 -1.94 13.49 11.66
N TYR A 182 -1.71 14.02 10.46
CA TYR A 182 -2.77 14.66 9.68
C TYR A 182 -3.72 13.63 9.09
N GLY A 183 -5.01 13.98 9.03
CA GLY A 183 -6.04 13.15 8.42
C GLY A 183 -6.57 12.05 9.34
N GLU A 184 -7.27 11.09 8.75
CA GLU A 184 -7.84 9.93 9.43
C GLU A 184 -7.13 8.67 8.93
N GLU A 185 -6.72 7.78 9.82
CA GLU A 185 -6.07 6.52 9.45
C GLU A 185 -6.91 5.33 9.91
N TYR A 186 -7.31 4.47 8.98
CA TYR A 186 -8.12 3.29 9.29
C TYR A 186 -7.60 2.01 8.67
N TYR A 187 -7.67 0.96 9.49
CA TYR A 187 -7.43 -0.42 9.09
C TYR A 187 -8.76 -1.17 9.14
N SER A 188 -9.29 -1.59 7.99
CA SER A 188 -10.61 -2.18 7.94
C SER A 188 -10.57 -3.58 7.34
N PHE A 189 -11.29 -4.51 7.97
CA PHE A 189 -11.25 -5.92 7.63
C PHE A 189 -12.64 -6.54 7.60
N VAL A 190 -12.86 -7.46 6.66
CA VAL A 190 -14.09 -8.25 6.54
C VAL A 190 -13.70 -9.70 6.39
N ASN A 191 -14.12 -10.55 7.33
CA ASN A 191 -13.84 -12.00 7.31
C ASN A 191 -12.35 -12.37 7.18
N GLY A 192 -11.42 -11.51 7.60
CA GLY A 192 -9.98 -11.73 7.43
C GLY A 192 -9.35 -11.03 6.20
N GLN A 193 -10.17 -10.47 5.31
CA GLN A 193 -9.70 -9.70 4.16
C GLN A 193 -9.47 -8.24 4.55
N TYR A 194 -8.30 -7.71 4.21
CA TYR A 194 -8.03 -6.28 4.34
C TYR A 194 -8.73 -5.50 3.21
N THR A 195 -9.64 -4.60 3.57
CA THR A 195 -10.38 -3.75 2.63
C THR A 195 -9.66 -2.40 2.51
N THR A 196 -8.66 -2.34 1.63
CA THR A 196 -7.80 -1.14 1.42
C THR A 196 -8.57 0.10 0.94
N GLN A 197 -9.73 -0.09 0.30
CA GLN A 197 -10.63 0.98 -0.12
C GLN A 197 -11.84 1.14 0.81
N GLY A 198 -11.85 0.43 1.95
CA GLY A 198 -12.92 0.50 2.94
C GLY A 198 -14.20 -0.18 2.50
N GLY A 199 -15.31 0.53 2.59
CA GLY A 199 -16.65 0.01 2.30
C GLY A 199 -17.66 0.39 3.36
N THR A 200 -18.82 -0.27 3.31
CA THR A 200 -19.98 0.03 4.17
C THR A 200 -19.67 -0.07 5.66
N HIS A 201 -18.86 -1.05 6.09
CA HIS A 201 -18.45 -1.24 7.48
C HIS A 201 -17.54 -0.12 7.99
N LEU A 202 -16.56 0.30 7.19
CA LEU A 202 -15.67 1.41 7.56
C LEU A 202 -16.43 2.73 7.62
N GLN A 203 -17.31 2.98 6.66
CA GLN A 203 -18.16 4.18 6.69
C GLN A 203 -19.06 4.19 7.93
N ALA A 204 -19.70 3.05 8.24
CA ALA A 204 -20.50 2.90 9.45
C ALA A 204 -19.69 3.15 10.73
N PHE A 205 -18.44 2.68 10.80
CA PHE A 205 -17.53 2.96 11.91
C PHE A 205 -17.24 4.44 12.05
N ARG A 206 -16.80 5.10 10.96
CA ARG A 206 -16.45 6.53 10.94
C ARG A 206 -17.60 7.41 11.39
N GLU A 207 -18.79 7.16 10.86
CA GLU A 207 -20.00 7.90 11.22
C GLU A 207 -20.42 7.64 12.66
N SER A 208 -20.52 6.37 13.06
CA SER A 208 -21.02 5.97 14.38
C SER A 208 -20.09 6.38 15.51
N TYR A 209 -18.78 6.28 15.31
CA TYR A 209 -17.78 6.78 16.25
C TYR A 209 -17.95 8.29 16.48
N ALA A 210 -17.97 9.07 15.38
CA ALA A 210 -18.06 10.52 15.48
C ALA A 210 -19.37 10.96 16.14
N MET A 211 -20.49 10.30 15.81
CA MET A 211 -21.78 10.58 16.44
C MET A 211 -21.77 10.22 17.94
N ALA A 212 -21.28 9.04 18.32
CA ALA A 212 -21.26 8.61 19.72
C ALA A 212 -20.44 9.57 20.60
N ILE A 213 -19.27 10.01 20.13
CA ILE A 213 -18.45 10.98 20.85
C ILE A 213 -19.10 12.36 20.93
N ARG A 214 -19.72 12.82 19.83
CA ARG A 214 -20.46 14.09 19.83
C ARG A 214 -21.61 14.05 20.83
N ASP A 215 -22.35 12.95 20.85
CA ASP A 215 -23.50 12.78 21.75
C ASP A 215 -23.03 12.68 23.21
N PHE A 216 -21.91 11.98 23.49
CA PHE A 216 -21.28 11.92 24.81
C PHE A 216 -20.90 13.33 25.34
N PHE A 217 -20.35 14.19 24.48
CA PHE A 217 -19.97 15.56 24.84
C PHE A 217 -21.05 16.61 24.59
N SER A 218 -22.25 16.24 24.12
CA SER A 218 -23.33 17.16 23.74
C SER A 218 -23.82 18.05 24.89
N ARG A 219 -23.66 17.59 26.14
CA ARG A 219 -23.98 18.37 27.35
C ARG A 219 -22.96 19.47 27.65
N SER A 220 -21.82 19.48 26.96
CA SER A 220 -20.83 20.54 27.09
C SER A 220 -21.19 21.74 26.19
N LYS A 221 -20.72 22.94 26.53
CA LYS A 221 -20.91 24.15 25.72
C LYS A 221 -20.17 24.10 24.37
N ASP A 222 -19.38 23.06 24.13
CA ASP A 222 -18.53 22.92 22.96
C ASP A 222 -19.31 22.24 21.83
N ASN A 223 -19.60 22.98 20.75
CA ASN A 223 -20.17 22.38 19.54
C ASN A 223 -19.04 21.85 18.65
N PHE A 224 -18.94 20.53 18.52
CA PHE A 224 -17.94 19.84 17.71
C PHE A 224 -18.52 19.37 16.37
N GLU A 225 -17.83 19.63 15.27
CA GLU A 225 -18.15 19.02 13.99
C GLU A 225 -17.63 17.58 13.95
N LEU A 226 -18.27 16.71 13.15
CA LEU A 226 -17.85 15.31 13.06
C LEU A 226 -16.43 15.17 12.50
N SER A 227 -15.96 16.12 11.69
CA SER A 227 -14.58 16.18 11.22
C SER A 227 -13.59 16.49 12.33
N ASP A 228 -13.96 17.30 13.33
CA ASP A 228 -13.10 17.63 14.48
C ASP A 228 -12.83 16.38 15.30
N ILE A 229 -13.84 15.50 15.40
CA ILE A 229 -13.78 14.26 16.16
C ILE A 229 -12.98 13.18 15.43
N ARG A 230 -13.03 13.15 14.09
CA ARG A 230 -12.29 12.16 13.31
C ARG A 230 -10.84 12.56 13.02
N ALA A 231 -10.50 13.83 13.21
CA ALA A 231 -9.16 14.34 12.95
C ALA A 231 -8.10 13.60 13.79
N SER A 232 -7.09 13.08 13.11
CA SER A 232 -5.99 12.30 13.71
C SER A 232 -6.43 10.98 14.37
N VAL A 233 -7.61 10.45 14.03
CA VAL A 233 -7.99 9.09 14.46
C VAL A 233 -7.03 8.08 13.82
N VAL A 234 -6.55 7.14 14.63
CA VAL A 234 -6.03 5.85 14.16
C VAL A 234 -6.98 4.77 14.65
N GLY A 235 -7.71 4.16 13.73
CA GLY A 235 -8.74 3.17 14.04
C GLY A 235 -8.53 1.86 13.30
N ALA A 236 -9.00 0.77 13.89
CA ALA A 236 -9.10 -0.53 13.25
C ALA A 236 -10.49 -1.13 13.49
N ILE A 237 -11.08 -1.69 12.44
CA ILE A 237 -12.35 -2.41 12.50
C ILE A 237 -12.24 -3.74 11.77
N SER A 238 -12.65 -4.82 12.43
CA SER A 238 -12.86 -6.12 11.81
C SER A 238 -14.30 -6.54 12.01
N VAL A 239 -15.01 -6.85 10.92
CA VAL A 239 -16.37 -7.39 10.96
C VAL A 239 -16.43 -8.78 10.33
N ARG A 240 -17.31 -9.61 10.87
CA ARG A 240 -17.66 -10.91 10.28
C ARG A 240 -19.03 -10.83 9.63
N VAL A 241 -19.08 -11.08 8.33
CA VAL A 241 -20.27 -10.91 7.48
C VAL A 241 -20.60 -12.25 6.83
N GLN A 242 -21.88 -12.64 6.85
CA GLN A 242 -22.34 -13.78 6.07
C GLN A 242 -22.51 -13.35 4.62
N GLU A 243 -21.98 -14.16 3.70
CA GLU A 243 -22.06 -13.92 2.25
C GLU A 243 -21.62 -12.49 1.83
N PRO A 244 -20.38 -12.07 2.17
CA PRO A 244 -19.93 -10.72 1.84
C PRO A 244 -19.86 -10.47 0.33
N ILE A 245 -20.42 -9.35 -0.09
CA ILE A 245 -20.39 -8.85 -1.47
C ILE A 245 -19.36 -7.72 -1.53
N PHE A 246 -18.35 -7.90 -2.37
CA PHE A 246 -17.34 -6.89 -2.68
C PHE A 246 -17.60 -6.27 -4.04
N GLU A 247 -17.20 -5.02 -4.25
CA GLU A 247 -17.38 -4.33 -5.54
C GLU A 247 -16.55 -4.97 -6.67
N SER A 248 -15.46 -5.66 -6.32
CA SER A 248 -14.57 -6.31 -7.27
C SER A 248 -13.96 -7.61 -6.70
N GLN A 249 -13.38 -8.41 -7.60
CA GLN A 249 -12.71 -9.67 -7.23
C GLN A 249 -11.45 -9.47 -6.37
N THR A 250 -10.82 -8.29 -6.42
CA THR A 250 -9.67 -7.94 -5.57
C THR A 250 -10.07 -7.67 -4.12
N LYS A 251 -11.39 -7.57 -3.84
CA LYS A 251 -11.99 -7.47 -2.49
C LYS A 251 -11.43 -6.32 -1.66
N THR A 252 -11.12 -5.22 -2.34
CA THR A 252 -10.59 -4.01 -1.73
C THR A 252 -11.68 -3.17 -1.05
N LYS A 253 -12.95 -3.32 -1.48
CA LYS A 253 -14.09 -2.54 -0.97
C LYS A 253 -15.33 -3.40 -0.72
N LEU A 254 -15.88 -3.31 0.49
CA LEU A 254 -17.13 -4.01 0.85
C LEU A 254 -18.35 -3.24 0.32
N GLY A 255 -19.23 -3.95 -0.39
CA GLY A 255 -20.52 -3.44 -0.88
C GLY A 255 -21.76 -3.95 -0.10
N SER A 256 -21.61 -4.96 0.77
CA SER A 256 -22.72 -5.49 1.58
C SER A 256 -23.34 -4.42 2.48
N MET A 257 -24.65 -4.20 2.36
CA MET A 257 -25.40 -3.25 3.20
C MET A 257 -25.86 -3.84 4.54
N ALA A 258 -25.82 -5.17 4.69
CA ALA A 258 -26.22 -5.91 5.89
C ALA A 258 -25.14 -6.92 6.30
N ILE A 259 -25.18 -7.37 7.56
CA ILE A 259 -24.22 -8.35 8.09
C ILE A 259 -24.55 -9.81 7.71
N ALA A 260 -25.78 -10.05 7.30
CA ALA A 260 -26.27 -11.34 6.84
C ALA A 260 -27.48 -11.14 5.90
N PRO A 261 -27.84 -12.13 5.07
CA PRO A 261 -29.10 -12.13 4.33
C PRO A 261 -30.27 -11.91 5.30
N GLU A 262 -31.12 -10.90 5.03
CA GLU A 262 -32.24 -10.48 5.91
C GLU A 262 -31.85 -10.06 7.34
N GLY A 263 -30.56 -9.86 7.60
CA GLY A 263 -30.04 -9.44 8.90
C GLY A 263 -30.10 -7.93 9.13
N GLN A 264 -29.56 -7.50 10.28
CA GLN A 264 -29.42 -6.09 10.61
C GLN A 264 -28.53 -5.37 9.57
N SER A 265 -28.86 -4.09 9.28
CA SER A 265 -28.01 -3.27 8.43
C SER A 265 -26.60 -3.13 9.04
N MET A 266 -25.57 -3.05 8.19
CA MET A 266 -24.18 -2.85 8.61
C MET A 266 -24.04 -1.60 9.48
N LYS A 267 -24.74 -0.52 9.10
CA LYS A 267 -24.75 0.74 9.84
C LYS A 267 -25.33 0.57 11.24
N SER A 268 -26.50 -0.04 11.36
CA SER A 268 -27.15 -0.24 12.66
C SER A 268 -26.32 -1.18 13.54
N PHE A 269 -25.80 -2.28 12.99
CA PHE A 269 -24.97 -3.24 13.72
C PHE A 269 -23.73 -2.58 14.34
N VAL A 270 -22.97 -1.82 13.55
CA VAL A 270 -21.79 -1.11 14.03
C VAL A 270 -22.17 0.03 14.99
N SER A 271 -23.26 0.75 14.72
CA SER A 271 -23.72 1.86 15.56
C SER A 271 -24.14 1.40 16.95
N ASP A 272 -24.94 0.33 17.04
CA ASP A 272 -25.43 -0.20 18.31
C ASP A 272 -24.28 -0.73 19.16
N PHE A 273 -23.31 -1.41 18.53
CA PHE A 273 -22.11 -1.88 19.21
C PHE A 273 -21.28 -0.72 19.78
N ILE A 274 -21.02 0.32 18.98
CA ILE A 274 -20.21 1.48 19.43
C ILE A 274 -20.95 2.25 20.51
N LYS A 275 -22.23 2.59 20.30
CA LYS A 275 -23.01 3.37 21.27
C LYS A 275 -23.04 2.73 22.64
N LYS A 276 -23.20 1.40 22.70
CA LYS A 276 -23.20 0.68 23.98
C LYS A 276 -21.80 0.66 24.59
N ASN A 277 -20.82 0.08 23.88
CA ASN A 277 -19.55 -0.27 24.48
C ASN A 277 -18.59 0.93 24.63
N LEU A 278 -18.64 1.91 23.71
CA LEU A 278 -17.79 3.09 23.81
C LEU A 278 -18.30 4.06 24.88
N ASP A 279 -19.62 4.21 25.02
CA ASP A 279 -20.21 5.05 26.06
C ASP A 279 -19.88 4.50 27.46
N ASP A 280 -20.08 3.19 27.67
CA ASP A 280 -19.70 2.50 28.92
C ASP A 280 -18.20 2.67 29.24
N TYR A 281 -17.34 2.55 28.21
CA TYR A 281 -15.90 2.70 28.35
C TYR A 281 -15.52 4.11 28.80
N LEU A 282 -16.06 5.16 28.16
CA LEU A 282 -15.72 6.55 28.46
C LEU A 282 -16.26 7.01 29.81
N HIS A 283 -17.41 6.50 30.25
CA HIS A 283 -17.91 6.73 31.61
C HIS A 283 -16.99 6.11 32.67
N SER A 284 -16.42 4.94 32.37
CA SER A 284 -15.50 4.21 33.25
C SER A 284 -14.08 4.79 33.26
N HIS A 285 -13.64 5.41 32.16
CA HIS A 285 -12.29 5.97 31.96
C HIS A 285 -12.35 7.49 31.74
N LYS A 286 -12.63 8.24 32.80
CA LYS A 286 -12.84 9.70 32.72
C LYS A 286 -11.59 10.47 32.29
N ASP A 287 -10.41 9.98 32.62
CA ASP A 287 -9.11 10.50 32.19
C ASP A 287 -8.93 10.41 30.66
N VAL A 288 -9.31 9.27 30.08
CA VAL A 288 -9.32 9.06 28.62
C VAL A 288 -10.34 10.00 27.97
N ALA A 289 -11.55 10.09 28.54
CA ALA A 289 -12.59 10.97 28.01
C ALA A 289 -12.16 12.44 28.02
N GLN A 290 -11.52 12.92 29.09
CA GLN A 290 -11.01 14.30 29.17
C GLN A 290 -9.90 14.56 28.15
N THR A 291 -8.97 13.61 27.99
CA THR A 291 -7.86 13.73 27.04
C THR A 291 -8.36 13.73 25.59
N LEU A 292 -9.32 12.87 25.28
CA LEU A 292 -10.02 12.85 23.99
C LEU A 292 -10.69 14.20 23.72
N LYS A 293 -11.42 14.75 24.70
CA LYS A 293 -12.07 16.06 24.57
C LYS A 293 -11.06 17.17 24.23
N ASN A 294 -9.93 17.22 24.93
CA ASN A 294 -8.89 18.22 24.69
C ASN A 294 -8.32 18.10 23.27
N LYS A 295 -8.11 16.87 22.77
CA LYS A 295 -7.65 16.64 21.39
C LYS A 295 -8.66 17.12 20.35
N ILE A 296 -9.95 16.85 20.56
CA ILE A 296 -11.02 17.31 19.64
C ILE A 296 -11.08 18.84 19.62
N GLN A 297 -10.94 19.50 20.78
CA GLN A 297 -10.86 20.96 20.86
C GLN A 297 -9.66 21.52 20.11
N GLN A 298 -8.49 20.86 20.19
CA GLN A 298 -7.31 21.23 19.41
C GLN A 298 -7.59 21.11 17.90
N SER A 299 -8.14 19.98 17.46
CA SER A 299 -8.46 19.75 16.05
C SER A 299 -9.48 20.75 15.50
N LYS A 300 -10.46 21.16 16.32
CA LYS A 300 -11.38 22.24 15.97
C LYS A 300 -10.66 23.55 15.69
N ARG A 301 -9.75 23.97 16.58
CA ARG A 301 -8.96 25.21 16.41
C ARG A 301 -8.13 25.16 15.13
N GLU A 302 -7.44 24.05 14.90
CA GLU A 302 -6.62 23.84 13.69
C GLU A 302 -7.46 23.95 12.40
N ARG A 303 -8.66 23.38 12.39
CA ARG A 303 -9.58 23.48 11.24
C ARG A 303 -10.04 24.92 11.00
N GLU A 304 -10.43 25.64 12.04
CA GLU A 304 -10.88 27.03 11.95
C GLU A 304 -9.76 27.94 11.39
N GLU A 305 -8.52 27.74 11.83
CA GLU A 305 -7.34 28.44 11.30
C GLU A 305 -7.07 28.11 9.82
N LEU A 306 -7.14 26.83 9.44
CA LEU A 306 -6.91 26.39 8.07
C LEU A 306 -8.01 26.85 7.11
N ALA A 307 -9.26 26.95 7.54
CA ALA A 307 -10.36 27.42 6.70
C ALA A 307 -10.13 28.83 6.15
N GLY A 308 -9.56 29.73 6.99
CA GLY A 308 -9.18 31.07 6.56
C GLY A 308 -8.09 31.06 5.49
N ILE A 309 -7.05 30.24 5.67
CA ILE A 309 -5.92 30.12 4.73
C ILE A 309 -6.37 29.48 3.42
N LYS A 310 -7.15 28.39 3.48
CA LYS A 310 -7.70 27.69 2.31
C LYS A 310 -8.51 28.63 1.43
N LYS A 311 -9.32 29.52 2.03
CA LYS A 311 -10.10 30.50 1.27
C LYS A 311 -9.18 31.45 0.47
N VAL A 312 -8.16 32.02 1.11
CA VAL A 312 -7.20 32.92 0.45
C VAL A 312 -6.39 32.19 -0.62
N ALA A 313 -5.94 30.97 -0.34
CA ALA A 313 -5.19 30.15 -1.29
C ALA A 313 -6.05 29.78 -2.51
N ASN A 314 -7.30 29.38 -2.31
CA ASN A 314 -8.24 29.11 -3.40
C ASN A 314 -8.58 30.37 -4.21
N GLU A 315 -8.70 31.53 -3.58
CA GLU A 315 -8.86 32.80 -4.29
C GLU A 315 -7.62 33.15 -5.13
N ARG A 316 -6.41 32.89 -4.64
CA ARG A 316 -5.16 33.03 -5.41
C ARG A 316 -5.09 32.04 -6.57
N ALA A 317 -5.39 30.76 -6.33
CA ALA A 317 -5.41 29.72 -7.35
C ALA A 317 -6.47 30.01 -8.43
N LYS A 318 -7.68 30.42 -8.05
CA LYS A 318 -8.74 30.83 -8.98
C LYS A 318 -8.36 32.08 -9.77
N LYS A 319 -7.75 33.09 -9.14
CA LYS A 319 -7.21 34.27 -9.84
C LYS A 319 -6.03 33.95 -10.76
N ALA A 320 -5.30 32.87 -10.47
CA ALA A 320 -4.21 32.36 -11.30
C ALA A 320 -4.65 31.34 -12.38
N SER A 321 -5.92 30.91 -12.41
CA SER A 321 -6.38 29.76 -13.22
C SER A 321 -6.78 30.18 -14.64
N LEU A 322 -6.22 29.56 -15.68
CA LEU A 322 -6.82 28.35 -16.27
C LEU A 322 -5.85 27.18 -16.56
N HIS A 323 -4.54 27.36 -16.42
CA HIS A 323 -3.56 26.32 -16.78
C HIS A 323 -2.51 26.21 -15.66
N ASN A 324 -2.49 25.07 -14.95
CA ASN A 324 -1.33 24.73 -14.13
C ASN A 324 -0.12 24.62 -15.07
N LYS A 325 0.72 25.66 -15.13
CA LYS A 325 1.79 25.77 -16.15
C LYS A 325 2.81 24.64 -16.06
N LYS A 326 2.92 23.99 -14.90
CA LYS A 326 3.82 22.88 -14.61
C LYS A 326 3.24 21.53 -14.97
N LEU A 327 1.92 21.43 -15.12
CA LEU A 327 1.25 20.21 -15.49
C LEU A 327 1.06 20.14 -17.01
N ARG A 328 1.65 19.13 -17.62
CA ARG A 328 1.24 18.61 -18.93
C ARG A 328 0.34 17.43 -18.66
N ASP A 329 -0.96 17.61 -18.81
CA ASP A 329 -1.93 16.58 -18.45
C ASP A 329 -2.01 15.44 -19.48
N CYS A 330 -2.64 14.33 -19.11
CA CYS A 330 -3.10 13.28 -20.01
C CYS A 330 -4.62 13.36 -20.20
N ARG A 331 -5.16 12.58 -21.16
CA ARG A 331 -6.57 12.65 -21.54
C ARG A 331 -7.49 11.79 -20.66
N ILE A 332 -6.95 10.69 -20.14
CA ILE A 332 -7.67 9.74 -19.28
C ILE A 332 -7.17 9.94 -17.86
N HIS A 333 -8.08 9.97 -16.90
CA HIS A 333 -7.77 10.03 -15.47
C HIS A 333 -8.23 8.76 -14.76
N PHE A 334 -7.67 8.47 -13.60
CA PHE A 334 -8.02 7.31 -12.79
C PHE A 334 -9.50 7.30 -12.35
N THR A 335 -10.11 8.49 -12.30
CA THR A 335 -11.53 8.72 -12.02
C THR A 335 -12.44 8.30 -13.17
N ASP A 336 -11.92 8.12 -14.39
CA ASP A 336 -12.69 7.69 -15.57
C ASP A 336 -12.98 6.17 -15.54
N LYS A 337 -13.76 5.70 -14.56
CA LYS A 337 -14.03 4.27 -14.32
C LYS A 337 -14.64 3.49 -15.50
N LYS A 338 -15.14 4.19 -16.53
CA LYS A 338 -15.65 3.57 -17.77
C LYS A 338 -14.56 3.24 -18.78
N ASN A 339 -13.36 3.79 -18.61
CA ASN A 339 -12.24 3.56 -19.49
C ASN A 339 -11.36 2.45 -18.91
N GLU A 340 -11.15 1.38 -19.67
CA GLU A 340 -10.36 0.21 -19.25
C GLU A 340 -8.89 0.56 -18.91
N ARG A 341 -8.40 1.69 -19.41
CA ARG A 341 -7.01 2.16 -19.23
C ARG A 341 -6.85 3.15 -18.09
N ASN A 342 -7.89 3.37 -17.27
CA ASN A 342 -7.82 4.31 -16.15
C ASN A 342 -6.77 3.90 -15.10
N GLU A 343 -6.55 2.60 -14.90
CA GLU A 343 -5.54 2.06 -13.97
C GLU A 343 -4.09 2.22 -14.49
N GLU A 344 -3.90 2.47 -15.80
CA GLU A 344 -2.58 2.75 -16.39
C GLU A 344 -2.13 4.21 -16.17
N THR A 345 -3.03 5.07 -15.67
CA THR A 345 -2.78 6.51 -15.62
C THR A 345 -1.63 6.85 -14.68
N THR A 346 -0.66 7.62 -15.19
CA THR A 346 0.62 7.86 -14.52
C THR A 346 0.97 9.34 -14.56
N LEU A 347 1.34 9.93 -13.42
CA LEU A 347 1.92 11.27 -13.32
C LEU A 347 3.42 11.18 -13.03
N PHE A 348 4.26 11.64 -13.95
CA PHE A 348 5.70 11.77 -13.73
C PHE A 348 6.04 13.10 -13.06
N LEU A 349 6.68 13.06 -11.89
CA LEU A 349 7.23 14.21 -11.20
C LEU A 349 8.69 14.35 -11.59
N THR A 350 9.03 15.43 -12.28
CA THR A 350 10.37 15.67 -12.84
C THR A 350 11.06 16.82 -12.12
N GLU A 351 12.38 16.75 -12.00
CA GLU A 351 13.20 17.78 -11.34
C GLU A 351 13.14 19.16 -12.02
N GLY A 352 12.95 19.20 -13.33
CA GLY A 352 12.93 20.45 -14.08
C GLY A 352 12.46 20.31 -15.53
N ASP A 353 12.44 21.44 -16.23
CA ASP A 353 11.88 21.54 -17.58
C ASP A 353 12.64 20.73 -18.63
N SER A 354 13.93 20.45 -18.41
CA SER A 354 14.74 19.61 -19.31
C SER A 354 14.23 18.16 -19.34
N ALA A 355 14.18 17.50 -18.18
CA ALA A 355 13.63 16.16 -18.04
C ALA A 355 12.15 16.12 -18.44
N SER A 356 11.36 17.11 -18.00
CA SER A 356 9.95 17.25 -18.39
C SER A 356 9.76 17.32 -19.91
N GLY A 357 10.65 18.04 -20.62
CA GLY A 357 10.63 18.15 -22.07
C GLY A 357 10.86 16.83 -22.80
N SER A 358 11.83 16.03 -22.34
CA SER A 358 12.09 14.70 -22.89
C SER A 358 10.91 13.75 -22.68
N ILE A 359 10.38 13.67 -21.45
CA ILE A 359 9.22 12.81 -21.13
C ILE A 359 7.98 13.27 -21.89
N THR A 360 7.73 14.58 -21.97
CA THR A 360 6.56 15.13 -22.67
C THR A 360 6.51 14.73 -24.14
N LYS A 361 7.67 14.63 -24.80
CA LYS A 361 7.78 14.19 -26.20
C LYS A 361 7.63 12.66 -26.36
N ALA A 362 8.09 11.89 -25.37
CA ALA A 362 8.12 10.43 -25.44
C ALA A 362 6.82 9.74 -24.97
N ARG A 363 6.09 10.39 -24.06
CA ARG A 363 4.98 9.78 -23.33
C ARG A 363 3.76 9.44 -24.19
N ASN A 364 2.95 8.51 -23.70
CA ASN A 364 1.59 8.29 -24.17
C ASN A 364 0.65 9.38 -23.62
N VAL A 365 0.26 10.35 -24.45
CA VAL A 365 -0.63 11.47 -24.07
C VAL A 365 -2.00 11.02 -23.54
N GLN A 366 -2.41 9.77 -23.81
CA GLN A 366 -3.67 9.24 -23.28
C GLN A 366 -3.60 9.00 -21.77
N THR A 367 -2.53 8.38 -21.28
CA THR A 367 -2.44 7.88 -19.90
C THR A 367 -1.31 8.48 -19.07
N GLN A 368 -0.36 9.19 -19.68
CA GLN A 368 0.84 9.68 -19.01
C GLN A 368 0.85 11.21 -18.94
N ALA A 369 0.82 11.74 -17.73
CA ALA A 369 0.95 13.16 -17.40
C ALA A 369 2.37 13.46 -16.86
N VAL A 370 2.79 14.73 -16.94
CA VAL A 370 4.11 15.19 -16.46
C VAL A 370 3.92 16.47 -15.66
N PHE A 371 4.54 16.51 -14.48
CA PHE A 371 4.63 17.69 -13.63
C PHE A 371 6.10 18.10 -13.51
N SER A 372 6.43 19.35 -13.86
CA SER A 372 7.79 19.89 -13.65
C SER A 372 7.89 20.62 -12.32
N LEU A 373 8.81 20.17 -11.47
CA LEU A 373 9.24 20.91 -10.29
C LEU A 373 10.17 22.04 -10.71
N ARG A 374 10.26 23.09 -9.89
CA ARG A 374 11.23 24.17 -10.09
C ARG A 374 12.28 24.14 -9.00
N GLY A 375 13.45 23.59 -9.33
CA GLY A 375 14.55 23.48 -8.38
C GLY A 375 14.20 22.56 -7.20
N LYS A 376 14.91 22.74 -6.09
CA LYS A 376 14.76 21.89 -4.90
C LYS A 376 13.48 22.27 -4.13
N PRO A 377 12.54 21.33 -3.94
CA PRO A 377 11.35 21.59 -3.13
C PRO A 377 11.70 22.01 -1.70
N LEU A 378 10.81 22.75 -1.04
CA LEU A 378 11.02 23.13 0.36
C LEU A 378 11.07 21.88 1.25
N ASN A 379 12.05 21.78 2.14
CA ASN A 379 11.99 20.78 3.19
C ASN A 379 10.81 21.10 4.12
N CYS A 380 9.74 20.32 3.99
CA CYS A 380 8.50 20.52 4.74
C CYS A 380 8.44 19.75 6.06
N PHE A 381 9.52 19.05 6.43
CA PHE A 381 9.54 18.28 7.66
C PHE A 381 9.26 19.17 8.89
N GLY A 382 8.27 18.79 9.69
CA GLY A 382 7.85 19.52 10.89
C GLY A 382 7.02 20.78 10.63
N LEU A 383 6.75 21.14 9.37
CA LEU A 383 5.84 22.23 9.01
C LEU A 383 4.38 21.76 9.01
N THR A 384 3.45 22.68 9.27
CA THR A 384 2.02 22.35 9.27
C THR A 384 1.43 22.30 7.87
N LYS A 385 0.25 21.67 7.70
CA LYS A 385 -0.45 21.57 6.39
C LYS A 385 -0.70 22.94 5.74
N LYS A 386 -0.64 24.03 6.52
CA LYS A 386 -0.61 25.41 6.02
C LYS A 386 0.41 25.62 4.90
N ILE A 387 1.61 25.05 5.00
CA ILE A 387 2.67 25.23 4.00
C ILE A 387 2.28 24.67 2.63
N VAL A 388 1.41 23.65 2.59
CA VAL A 388 0.91 23.07 1.34
C VAL A 388 0.11 24.09 0.54
N TYR A 389 -0.60 25.00 1.22
CA TYR A 389 -1.38 26.05 0.57
C TYR A 389 -0.55 27.30 0.25
N GLU A 390 0.45 27.62 1.08
CA GLU A 390 1.29 28.82 0.92
C GLU A 390 2.41 28.64 -0.10
N ASN A 391 2.99 27.43 -0.18
CA ASN A 391 4.01 27.11 -1.15
C ASN A 391 3.37 26.77 -2.50
N GLU A 392 3.75 27.51 -3.54
CA GLU A 392 3.18 27.35 -4.88
C GLU A 392 3.41 25.95 -5.47
N GLU A 393 4.60 25.34 -5.29
CA GLU A 393 4.91 23.99 -5.79
C GLU A 393 3.95 22.95 -5.20
N PHE A 394 3.82 22.96 -3.86
CA PHE A 394 2.97 22.00 -3.14
C PHE A 394 1.49 22.21 -3.44
N ASN A 395 1.05 23.47 -3.53
CA ASN A 395 -0.33 23.80 -3.84
C ASN A 395 -0.69 23.30 -5.25
N LEU A 396 0.15 23.60 -6.24
CA LEU A 396 -0.05 23.14 -7.62
C LEU A 396 0.01 21.62 -7.75
N LEU A 397 0.89 20.95 -7.01
CA LEU A 397 0.99 19.49 -7.02
C LEU A 397 -0.23 18.84 -6.35
N GLN A 398 -0.68 19.38 -5.20
CA GLN A 398 -1.90 18.93 -4.52
C GLN A 398 -3.11 19.02 -5.46
N HIS A 399 -3.27 20.13 -6.18
CA HIS A 399 -4.34 20.28 -7.16
C HIS A 399 -4.16 19.42 -8.41
N ALA A 400 -2.92 19.20 -8.87
CA ALA A 400 -2.67 18.32 -10.00
C ALA A 400 -3.12 16.89 -9.71
N LEU A 401 -2.90 16.40 -8.50
CA LEU A 401 -3.29 15.06 -8.05
C LEU A 401 -4.75 14.97 -7.58
N ASP A 402 -5.34 16.10 -7.18
CA ASP A 402 -6.64 16.23 -6.52
C ASP A 402 -6.74 15.42 -5.21
N ILE A 403 -5.79 15.68 -4.30
CA ILE A 403 -5.60 14.91 -3.05
C ILE A 403 -5.92 15.68 -1.77
N GLU A 404 -6.54 16.85 -1.89
CA GLU A 404 -6.79 17.75 -0.75
C GLU A 404 -7.65 17.10 0.34
N ASP A 405 -8.73 16.45 -0.09
CA ASP A 405 -9.78 15.85 0.75
C ASP A 405 -9.67 14.31 0.83
N GLY A 406 -8.55 13.73 0.40
CA GLY A 406 -8.30 12.29 0.37
C GLY A 406 -7.97 11.78 -1.02
N LEU A 407 -8.10 10.47 -1.26
CA LEU A 407 -7.76 9.84 -2.55
C LEU A 407 -8.96 9.42 -3.38
N GLU A 408 -10.19 9.75 -2.98
CA GLU A 408 -11.39 9.33 -3.71
C GLU A 408 -11.45 9.92 -5.13
N SER A 409 -10.99 11.17 -5.29
CA SER A 409 -10.89 11.86 -6.56
C SER A 409 -9.46 11.88 -7.13
N LEU A 410 -8.56 11.02 -6.62
CA LEU A 410 -7.19 10.90 -7.09
C LEU A 410 -7.15 10.76 -8.61
N ARG A 411 -6.44 11.67 -9.29
CA ARG A 411 -6.48 11.80 -10.75
C ARG A 411 -5.63 10.80 -11.52
N TYR A 412 -4.59 10.26 -10.90
CA TYR A 412 -3.67 9.31 -11.54
C TYR A 412 -3.42 8.12 -10.62
N ASN A 413 -3.48 6.91 -11.16
CA ASN A 413 -3.27 5.69 -10.38
C ASN A 413 -1.81 5.56 -9.92
N ASN A 414 -0.86 5.96 -10.76
CA ASN A 414 0.56 5.91 -10.46
C ASN A 414 1.13 7.34 -10.39
N VAL A 415 1.85 7.64 -9.32
CA VAL A 415 2.65 8.84 -9.14
C VAL A 415 4.11 8.41 -9.15
N VAL A 416 4.86 8.83 -10.15
CA VAL A 416 6.23 8.35 -10.40
C VAL A 416 7.20 9.50 -10.21
N ILE A 417 8.11 9.37 -9.24
CA ILE A 417 9.22 10.30 -9.05
C ILE A 417 10.31 9.95 -10.08
N ALA A 418 10.48 10.83 -11.07
CA ALA A 418 11.47 10.71 -12.15
C ALA A 418 12.55 11.78 -11.96
N THR A 419 13.56 11.45 -11.16
CA THR A 419 14.73 12.30 -10.87
C THR A 419 15.98 11.72 -11.50
N ASP A 420 16.98 12.58 -11.72
CA ASP A 420 18.29 12.17 -12.21
C ASP A 420 19.01 11.25 -11.19
N ALA A 421 19.93 10.43 -11.70
CA ALA A 421 20.73 9.49 -10.89
C ALA A 421 22.01 10.16 -10.35
N ASP A 422 21.86 11.40 -9.88
CA ASP A 422 22.93 12.22 -9.30
C ASP A 422 22.55 12.71 -7.89
N VAL A 423 23.46 13.47 -7.26
CA VAL A 423 23.29 13.95 -5.88
C VAL A 423 22.11 14.92 -5.73
N ASP A 424 21.78 15.70 -6.77
CA ASP A 424 20.70 16.68 -6.74
C ASP A 424 19.34 15.99 -6.94
N GLY A 425 19.24 15.07 -7.89
CA GLY A 425 18.08 14.22 -8.10
C GLY A 425 17.75 13.36 -6.89
N MET A 426 18.77 12.78 -6.23
CA MET A 426 18.59 12.05 -4.96
C MET A 426 18.03 12.95 -3.84
N HIS A 427 18.49 14.21 -3.76
CA HIS A 427 17.98 15.17 -2.77
C HIS A 427 16.53 15.57 -3.06
N ILE A 428 16.18 15.86 -4.32
CA ILE A 428 14.81 16.19 -4.72
C ILE A 428 13.87 15.02 -4.45
N ARG A 429 14.30 13.80 -4.75
CA ARG A 429 13.57 12.57 -4.43
C ARG A 429 13.21 12.51 -2.95
N LEU A 430 14.16 12.77 -2.05
CA LEU A 430 13.91 12.80 -0.60
C LEU A 430 12.93 13.90 -0.19
N LEU A 431 13.02 15.09 -0.78
CA LEU A 431 12.13 16.21 -0.46
C LEU A 431 10.68 15.93 -0.89
N ILE A 432 10.48 15.33 -2.06
CA ILE A 432 9.16 14.93 -2.56
C ILE A 432 8.59 13.75 -1.76
N LEU A 433 9.43 12.76 -1.42
CA LEU A 433 9.02 11.68 -0.52
C LEU A 433 8.55 12.23 0.82
N THR A 434 9.27 13.20 1.39
CA THR A 434 8.91 13.85 2.65
C THR A 434 7.55 14.54 2.56
N PHE A 435 7.28 15.24 1.47
CA PHE A 435 5.98 15.87 1.21
C PHE A 435 4.83 14.85 1.22
N PHE A 436 4.95 13.76 0.48
CA PHE A 436 3.93 12.72 0.45
C PHE A 436 3.79 12.02 1.80
N LEU A 437 4.89 11.64 2.44
CA LEU A 437 4.86 10.93 3.71
C LEU A 437 4.28 11.75 4.86
N GLN A 438 4.49 13.07 4.87
CA GLN A 438 4.00 13.93 5.95
C GLN A 438 2.54 14.37 5.76
N PHE A 439 2.16 14.76 4.55
CA PHE A 439 0.84 15.38 4.30
C PHE A 439 -0.16 14.45 3.61
N PHE A 440 0.31 13.47 2.86
CA PHE A 440 -0.52 12.54 2.08
C PHE A 440 -0.05 11.07 2.21
N PRO A 441 0.21 10.57 3.43
CA PRO A 441 0.78 9.23 3.62
C PRO A 441 -0.09 8.12 3.02
N ASP A 442 -1.39 8.32 2.93
CA ASP A 442 -2.34 7.38 2.33
C ASP A 442 -2.02 7.09 0.86
N LEU A 443 -1.48 8.05 0.12
CA LEU A 443 -1.07 7.88 -1.27
C LEU A 443 0.04 6.82 -1.38
N VAL A 444 0.99 6.87 -0.45
CA VAL A 444 2.09 5.89 -0.36
C VAL A 444 1.58 4.55 0.15
N LYS A 445 0.79 4.54 1.23
CA LYS A 445 0.24 3.32 1.85
C LYS A 445 -0.64 2.51 0.89
N LYS A 446 -1.36 3.18 -0.02
CA LYS A 446 -2.20 2.53 -1.04
C LYS A 446 -1.42 2.11 -2.30
N GLY A 447 -0.09 2.29 -2.31
CA GLY A 447 0.77 1.82 -3.40
C GLY A 447 0.67 2.66 -4.66
N HIS A 448 0.37 3.96 -4.55
CA HIS A 448 0.33 4.86 -5.71
C HIS A 448 1.67 5.53 -5.99
N LEU A 449 2.64 5.51 -5.07
CA LEU A 449 3.92 6.20 -5.24
C LEU A 449 5.05 5.25 -5.68
N TYR A 450 5.74 5.63 -6.74
CA TYR A 450 6.82 4.86 -7.36
C TYR A 450 8.04 5.74 -7.63
N ILE A 451 9.20 5.12 -7.74
CA ILE A 451 10.42 5.73 -8.23
C ILE A 451 10.71 5.13 -9.61
N LEU A 452 11.00 5.99 -10.59
CA LEU A 452 11.43 5.53 -11.91
C LEU A 452 12.89 5.07 -11.82
N GLU A 453 13.15 3.81 -12.15
CA GLU A 453 14.51 3.35 -12.39
C GLU A 453 14.91 3.72 -13.82
N THR A 454 16.07 4.37 -13.97
CA THR A 454 16.63 4.71 -15.27
C THR A 454 17.97 4.03 -15.47
N PRO A 455 18.33 3.69 -16.72
CA PRO A 455 19.60 3.04 -16.98
C PRO A 455 20.75 3.98 -16.67
N LEU A 456 21.78 3.45 -15.99
CA LEU A 456 23.01 4.17 -15.68
C LEU A 456 23.95 4.20 -16.89
N PHE A 457 23.92 3.15 -17.71
CA PHE A 457 24.81 2.99 -18.85
C PHE A 457 24.07 2.52 -20.11
N ARG A 458 24.56 2.95 -21.26
CA ARG A 458 24.27 2.36 -22.57
C ARG A 458 25.55 1.73 -23.11
N VAL A 459 25.49 0.44 -23.43
CA VAL A 459 26.58 -0.31 -24.06
C VAL A 459 26.11 -0.74 -25.44
N ARG A 460 26.78 -0.29 -26.49
CA ARG A 460 26.37 -0.58 -27.88
C ARG A 460 27.54 -0.98 -28.77
N ASN A 461 27.23 -1.76 -29.79
CA ASN A 461 28.10 -1.95 -30.95
C ASN A 461 27.34 -1.58 -32.24
N LYS A 462 27.86 -1.97 -33.41
CA LYS A 462 27.20 -1.67 -34.70
C LYS A 462 25.87 -2.41 -34.91
N LYS A 463 25.56 -3.45 -34.11
CA LYS A 463 24.41 -4.35 -34.29
C LYS A 463 23.40 -4.35 -33.13
N GLU A 464 23.86 -4.24 -31.89
CA GLU A 464 23.04 -4.37 -30.68
C GLU A 464 23.34 -3.24 -29.69
N THR A 465 22.29 -2.72 -29.06
CA THR A 465 22.34 -1.73 -27.98
C THR A 465 21.75 -2.35 -26.71
N LYS A 466 22.45 -2.21 -25.58
CA LYS A 466 22.00 -2.67 -24.26
C LYS A 466 21.99 -1.50 -23.27
N TYR A 467 20.86 -1.34 -22.59
CA TYR A 467 20.71 -0.41 -21.47
C TYR A 467 20.93 -1.18 -20.16
N CYS A 468 21.81 -0.66 -19.31
CA CYS A 468 22.26 -1.33 -18.09
C CYS A 468 21.93 -0.44 -16.88
N TYR A 469 21.28 -1.02 -15.89
CA TYR A 469 20.83 -0.37 -14.65
C TYR A 469 21.81 -0.59 -13.50
N THR A 470 22.70 -1.58 -13.63
CA THR A 470 23.74 -1.87 -12.64
C THR A 470 25.12 -1.99 -13.28
N ASP A 471 26.17 -1.84 -12.48
CA ASP A 471 27.55 -2.07 -12.93
C ASP A 471 27.77 -3.52 -13.38
N GLU A 472 27.10 -4.47 -12.73
CA GLU A 472 27.14 -5.89 -13.10
C GLU A 472 26.53 -6.14 -14.48
N GLU A 473 25.36 -5.55 -14.76
CA GLU A 473 24.74 -5.58 -16.08
C GLU A 473 25.68 -4.96 -17.12
N ARG A 474 26.35 -3.85 -16.80
CA ARG A 474 27.34 -3.21 -17.68
C ARG A 474 28.48 -4.17 -18.01
N ARG A 475 29.08 -4.83 -17.01
CA ARG A 475 30.18 -5.79 -17.23
C ARG A 475 29.73 -6.97 -18.09
N LYS A 476 28.55 -7.53 -17.83
CA LYS A 476 27.96 -8.61 -18.65
C LYS A 476 27.70 -8.16 -20.09
N ALA A 477 27.19 -6.94 -20.28
CA ALA A 477 26.95 -6.37 -21.60
C ALA A 477 28.25 -6.17 -22.39
N ILE A 478 29.32 -5.67 -21.74
CA ILE A 478 30.65 -5.50 -22.36
C ILE A 478 31.20 -6.87 -22.81
N GLN A 479 31.12 -7.89 -21.95
CA GLN A 479 31.58 -9.25 -22.30
C GLN A 479 30.80 -9.83 -23.48
N LYS A 480 29.48 -9.61 -23.52
CA LYS A 480 28.61 -10.11 -24.59
C LYS A 480 28.85 -9.40 -25.93
N LEU A 481 29.05 -8.09 -25.92
CA LEU A 481 29.12 -7.26 -27.13
C LEU A 481 30.49 -7.31 -27.83
N GLY A 482 31.49 -7.94 -27.22
CA GLY A 482 32.80 -8.23 -27.82
C GLY A 482 33.79 -7.07 -27.73
N PRO A 483 34.81 -6.99 -28.61
CA PRO A 483 35.88 -6.02 -28.48
C PRO A 483 35.41 -4.59 -28.83
N LYS A 484 35.72 -3.64 -27.92
CA LYS A 484 35.47 -2.18 -28.04
C LYS A 484 33.99 -1.78 -28.23
N PRO A 485 33.08 -2.13 -27.30
CA PRO A 485 31.74 -1.55 -27.30
C PRO A 485 31.82 -0.06 -26.93
N GLU A 486 30.95 0.75 -27.53
CA GLU A 486 30.75 2.14 -27.12
C GLU A 486 29.94 2.15 -25.82
N ILE A 487 30.50 2.77 -24.77
CA ILE A 487 29.88 2.87 -23.45
C ILE A 487 29.55 4.34 -23.19
N THR A 488 28.27 4.64 -23.01
CA THR A 488 27.79 5.96 -22.58
C THR A 488 27.27 5.84 -21.15
N ARG A 489 27.70 6.73 -20.24
CA ARG A 489 27.09 6.89 -18.92
C ARG A 489 26.06 8.01 -19.00
N PHE A 490 24.83 7.75 -18.58
CA PHE A 490 23.82 8.80 -18.48
C PHE A 490 24.02 9.55 -17.16
N LYS A 491 24.13 10.88 -17.20
CA LYS A 491 24.21 11.70 -15.99
C LYS A 491 22.86 12.27 -15.59
N GLY A 492 22.04 12.63 -16.56
CA GLY A 492 20.70 13.17 -16.32
C GLY A 492 19.67 12.68 -17.33
N LEU A 493 18.39 12.74 -16.94
CA LEU A 493 17.26 12.31 -17.78
C LEU A 493 17.13 13.16 -19.04
N GLY A 494 17.59 14.41 -19.00
CA GLY A 494 17.60 15.32 -20.16
C GLY A 494 18.62 14.98 -21.25
N GLU A 495 19.63 14.15 -20.95
CA GLU A 495 20.64 13.72 -21.93
C GLU A 495 20.14 12.57 -22.82
N ILE A 496 19.07 11.91 -22.40
CA ILE A 496 18.45 10.80 -23.12
C ILE A 496 17.53 11.37 -24.19
N SER A 497 17.70 10.90 -25.43
CA SER A 497 16.81 11.32 -26.53
C SER A 497 15.37 10.85 -26.27
N PRO A 498 14.34 11.61 -26.71
CA PRO A 498 12.94 11.22 -26.48
C PRO A 498 12.60 9.80 -26.98
N ASP A 499 13.18 9.40 -28.12
CA ASP A 499 12.94 8.07 -28.70
C ASP A 499 13.53 6.94 -27.84
N GLU A 500 14.70 7.16 -27.23
CA GLU A 500 15.27 6.22 -26.27
C GLU A 500 14.47 6.23 -24.96
N PHE A 501 14.07 7.41 -24.49
CA PHE A 501 13.31 7.55 -23.25
C PHE A 501 11.95 6.85 -23.33
N GLY A 502 11.29 6.90 -24.49
CA GLY A 502 10.02 6.21 -24.73
C GLY A 502 10.08 4.71 -24.47
N GLN A 503 11.24 4.08 -24.63
CA GLN A 503 11.45 2.66 -24.33
C GLN A 503 11.44 2.39 -22.82
N PHE A 504 11.83 3.38 -22.00
CA PHE A 504 11.91 3.24 -20.54
C PHE A 504 10.59 3.55 -19.83
N ILE A 505 9.66 4.24 -20.50
CA ILE A 505 8.33 4.55 -19.98
C ILE A 505 7.20 3.85 -20.74
N GLY A 506 7.54 2.83 -21.52
CA GLY A 506 6.61 1.96 -22.24
C GLY A 506 6.12 0.78 -21.40
N GLU A 507 5.83 -0.35 -22.05
CA GLU A 507 5.33 -1.56 -21.37
C GLU A 507 6.33 -2.18 -20.40
N ASP A 508 7.63 -2.07 -20.68
CA ASP A 508 8.72 -2.62 -19.84
C ASP A 508 9.26 -1.60 -18.82
N ILE A 509 8.45 -0.60 -18.44
CA ILE A 509 8.83 0.41 -17.45
C ILE A 509 9.26 -0.24 -16.13
N ARG A 510 10.41 0.20 -15.61
CA ARG A 510 10.93 -0.26 -14.31
C ARG A 510 10.54 0.74 -13.23
N LEU A 511 9.54 0.36 -12.44
CA LEU A 511 9.07 1.15 -11.30
C LEU A 511 9.41 0.44 -10.00
N GLU A 512 10.11 1.15 -9.12
CA GLU A 512 10.32 0.71 -7.75
C GLU A 512 9.18 1.27 -6.86
N PRO A 513 8.31 0.43 -6.29
CA PRO A 513 7.25 0.90 -5.41
C PRO A 513 7.84 1.42 -4.09
N VAL A 514 7.34 2.56 -3.63
CA VAL A 514 7.69 3.10 -2.31
C VAL A 514 6.86 2.37 -1.27
N ILE A 515 7.48 1.40 -0.59
CA ILE A 515 6.83 0.58 0.44
C ILE A 515 7.21 1.09 1.82
N LEU A 516 6.19 1.27 2.67
CA LEU A 516 6.38 1.66 4.06
C LEU A 516 6.42 0.42 4.96
N ASN A 517 7.58 0.15 5.54
CA ASN A 517 7.71 -0.88 6.57
C ASN A 517 6.94 -0.45 7.82
N GLN A 518 6.04 -1.32 8.29
CA GLN A 518 5.12 -0.99 9.39
C GLN A 518 5.83 -0.81 10.74
N GLU A 519 6.99 -1.44 10.94
CA GLU A 519 7.78 -1.32 12.17
C GLU A 519 8.49 0.03 12.29
N THR A 520 8.59 0.76 11.18
CA THR A 520 9.35 2.00 11.13
C THR A 520 8.39 3.19 11.07
N SER A 521 8.30 3.91 12.19
CA SER A 521 7.53 5.14 12.29
C SER A 521 8.02 6.17 11.26
N ILE A 522 7.11 6.61 10.38
CA ILE A 522 7.38 7.64 9.37
C ILE A 522 8.02 8.87 10.04
N GLN A 523 7.52 9.25 11.22
CA GLN A 523 8.04 10.38 11.96
C GLN A 523 9.49 10.16 12.43
N LYS A 524 9.85 8.96 12.88
CA LYS A 524 11.24 8.62 13.25
C LYS A 524 12.16 8.67 12.02
N ILE A 525 11.74 8.10 10.89
CA ILE A 525 12.50 8.13 9.63
C ILE A 525 12.72 9.58 9.19
N LEU A 526 11.64 10.36 9.06
CA LEU A 526 11.72 11.73 8.60
C LEU A 526 12.46 12.62 9.60
N SER A 527 12.33 12.39 10.91
CA SER A 527 13.15 13.10 11.91
C SER A 527 14.63 12.81 11.73
N TYR A 528 14.98 11.55 11.46
CA TYR A 528 16.36 11.15 11.25
C TYR A 528 16.94 11.61 9.91
N TYR A 529 16.16 11.72 8.83
CA TYR A 529 16.64 12.08 7.47
C TYR A 529 16.36 13.53 7.03
N MET A 530 15.36 14.19 7.62
CA MET A 530 14.95 15.56 7.28
C MET A 530 14.95 16.54 8.46
N GLY A 531 15.13 16.03 9.69
CA GLY A 531 15.20 16.85 10.90
C GLY A 531 16.52 17.60 11.07
N LYS A 532 16.63 18.29 12.23
CA LYS A 532 17.84 19.01 12.61
C LYS A 532 19.05 18.07 12.65
N ASN A 533 20.22 18.57 12.27
CA ASN A 533 21.43 17.76 12.26
C ASN A 533 21.84 17.39 13.70
N THR A 534 21.90 16.09 14.00
CA THR A 534 22.32 15.56 15.31
C THR A 534 23.74 14.99 15.23
N PRO A 535 24.49 14.91 16.35
CA PRO A 535 25.78 14.24 16.39
C PRO A 535 25.72 12.79 15.87
N ASP A 536 24.68 12.05 16.23
CA ASP A 536 24.48 10.66 15.80
C ASP A 536 24.34 10.54 14.27
N ARG A 537 23.60 11.47 13.65
CA ARG A 537 23.50 11.52 12.18
C ARG A 537 24.86 11.83 11.56
N GLN A 538 25.63 12.76 12.14
CA GLN A 538 26.96 13.08 11.63
C GLN A 538 27.88 11.86 11.69
N LEU A 539 27.90 11.16 12.82
CA LEU A 539 28.68 9.93 13.00
C LEU A 539 28.24 8.85 12.00
N PHE A 540 26.94 8.62 11.87
CA PHE A 540 26.42 7.66 10.89
C PHE A 540 26.83 8.03 9.45
N ILE A 541 26.75 9.31 9.06
CA ILE A 541 27.20 9.75 7.74
C ILE A 541 28.70 9.47 7.58
N ILE A 542 29.53 9.80 8.57
CA ILE A 542 30.98 9.57 8.52
C ILE A 542 31.29 8.08 8.39
N GLU A 543 30.64 7.23 9.18
CA GLU A 543 30.85 5.77 9.16
C GLU A 543 30.37 5.11 7.87
N ASN A 544 29.34 5.67 7.23
CA ASN A 544 28.75 5.14 6.00
C ASN A 544 29.19 5.92 4.73
N LEU A 545 30.08 6.91 4.87
CA LEU A 545 30.58 7.68 3.75
C LEU A 545 31.45 6.79 2.87
N LYS A 546 30.90 6.34 1.74
CA LYS A 546 31.71 5.70 0.70
C LYS A 546 32.40 6.80 -0.09
N VAL A 547 33.71 6.96 0.13
CA VAL A 547 34.54 7.83 -0.71
C VAL A 547 34.64 7.14 -2.07
N GLU A 548 33.91 7.64 -3.06
CA GLU A 548 34.20 7.33 -4.46
C GLU A 548 35.58 7.92 -4.75
N LYS A 549 36.63 7.08 -4.71
CA LYS A 549 37.91 7.45 -5.30
C LYS A 549 37.68 7.56 -6.80
N ASP A 550 37.84 8.76 -7.36
CA ASP A 550 37.93 8.95 -8.80
C ASP A 550 38.98 7.96 -9.34
N LEU A 551 38.53 7.03 -10.17
CA LEU A 551 39.35 5.99 -10.79
C LEU A 551 40.28 6.54 -11.90
N GLU A 552 40.54 7.85 -11.93
CA GLU A 552 41.46 8.47 -12.89
C GLU A 552 42.93 8.38 -12.45
N GLU A 553 43.23 8.04 -11.19
CA GLU A 553 44.63 7.96 -10.70
C GLU A 553 45.27 6.54 -10.72
N ILE A 554 44.60 5.50 -11.24
CA ILE A 554 45.18 4.13 -11.32
C ILE A 554 45.50 3.70 -12.78
N LEU A 555 45.67 4.66 -13.69
CA LEU A 555 46.25 4.44 -15.01
C LEU A 555 47.47 5.35 -15.22
N LEU A 556 48.51 5.12 -14.43
CA LEU A 556 49.90 5.51 -14.71
C LEU A 556 50.82 4.32 -14.44
#